data_AF-A0A118PFE2-F1
#
_entry.id   AF-A0A118PFE2-F1
#
_cell.length_a   1.000
_cell.length_b   1.000
_cell.length_c   1.000
_cell.angle_alpha   90.00
_cell.angle_beta   90.00
_cell.angle_gamma   90.00
#
_symmetry.space_group_name_H-M   'P 1'
#
loop_
_entity.id
_entity.type
_entity.pdbx_description
1 polymer ?
#
loop_
_entity_poly.entity_id
_entity_poly.type
_entity_poly.pdbx_seq_one_letter_code
_entity_poly.pdbx_strand_id
1 'polypeptide(L)'
;MNRHPAPAPHDAALRAAIEAAADALSFDHPADSAARQCALARFVVALGDRLALGFPHAAAALHALAASPATTGNPVHALRRQFEQQQ
;
A
#
# COMPACT_ATOMS: atom_id res chain seq x y z
N MET A 1 32.30 15.26 2.92
CA MET A 1 31.66 14.44 1.87
C MET A 1 30.69 13.48 2.54
N ASN A 2 29.40 13.82 2.55
CA ASN A 2 28.36 12.96 3.13
C ASN A 2 28.01 11.86 2.12
N ARG A 3 28.52 10.64 2.32
CA ARG A 3 28.09 9.48 1.55
C ARG A 3 26.66 9.13 1.97
N HIS A 4 25.68 9.42 1.12
CA HIS A 4 24.36 8.81 1.26
C HIS A 4 24.54 7.29 1.17
N PRO A 5 24.08 6.51 2.16
CA PRO A 5 24.09 5.06 2.02
C PRO A 5 23.28 4.70 0.77
N ALA A 6 23.83 3.80 -0.05
CA ALA A 6 23.08 3.27 -1.18
C ALA A 6 21.79 2.63 -0.62
N PRO A 7 20.62 2.90 -1.22
CA PRO A 7 19.37 2.33 -0.73
C PRO A 7 19.46 0.82 -0.72
N ALA A 8 18.94 0.18 0.33
CA ALA A 8 18.91 -1.27 0.36
C ALA A 8 18.12 -1.78 -0.86
N PRO A 9 18.48 -2.92 -1.46
CA PRO A 9 17.77 -3.46 -2.63
C PRO A 9 16.25 -3.57 -2.41
N HIS A 10 15.83 -3.84 -1.16
CA HIS A 10 14.43 -3.85 -0.77
C HIS A 10 13.78 -2.47 -0.92
N ASP A 11 14.43 -1.39 -0.49
CA ASP A 11 13.88 -0.03 -0.59
C ASP A 11 13.70 0.38 -2.05
N ALA A 12 14.64 0.01 -2.91
CA ALA A 12 14.55 0.24 -4.35
C ALA A 12 13.36 -0.50 -4.98
N ALA A 13 13.18 -1.78 -4.64
CA ALA A 13 12.06 -2.58 -5.13
C ALA A 13 10.69 -2.08 -4.62
N LEU A 14 10.63 -1.66 -3.35
CA LEU A 14 9.42 -1.06 -2.77
C LEU A 14 9.10 0.27 -3.45
N ARG A 15 10.10 1.14 -3.64
CA ARG A 15 9.95 2.40 -4.37
C ARG A 15 9.44 2.17 -5.81
N ALA A 16 10.02 1.21 -6.52
CA ALA A 16 9.59 0.88 -7.88
C ALA A 16 8.12 0.40 -7.92
N ALA A 17 7.68 -0.39 -6.93
CA ALA A 17 6.29 -0.82 -6.83
C ALA A 17 5.34 0.37 -6.57
N ILE A 18 5.75 1.33 -5.73
CA ILE A 18 4.99 2.57 -5.47
C ILE A 18 4.87 3.41 -6.74
N GLU A 19 5.98 3.67 -7.43
CA GLU A 19 6.00 4.45 -8.67
C GLU A 19 5.12 3.79 -9.75
N ALA A 20 5.26 2.48 -9.94
CA ALA A 20 4.48 1.75 -10.94
C ALA A 20 2.97 1.67 -10.63
N ALA A 21 2.59 1.69 -9.35
CA ALA A 21 1.19 1.77 -8.94
C ALA A 21 0.62 3.19 -9.13
N ALA A 22 1.42 4.22 -8.86
CA ALA A 22 1.02 5.62 -9.02
C ALA A 22 0.84 6.02 -10.49
N ASP A 23 1.69 5.51 -11.38
CA ASP A 23 1.68 5.80 -12.83
C ASP A 23 0.35 5.41 -13.51
N ALA A 24 -0.38 4.45 -12.93
CA ALA A 24 -1.67 4.00 -13.45
C ALA A 24 -2.85 4.96 -13.12
N LEU A 25 -2.63 6.03 -12.36
CA LEU A 25 -3.69 6.87 -11.80
C LEU A 25 -3.45 8.36 -12.02
N SER A 26 -4.55 9.13 -12.11
CA SER A 26 -4.48 10.58 -12.09
C SER A 26 -4.65 11.11 -10.68
N PHE A 27 -3.65 11.86 -10.22
CA PHE A 27 -3.69 12.63 -8.98
C PHE A 27 -3.95 14.12 -9.22
N ASP A 28 -4.40 14.50 -10.43
CA ASP A 28 -4.69 15.88 -10.81
C ASP A 28 -6.03 16.38 -10.22
N HIS A 29 -6.11 16.29 -8.91
CA HIS A 29 -7.26 16.67 -8.10
C HIS A 29 -6.77 17.38 -6.83
N PRO A 30 -7.50 18.41 -6.34
CA PRO A 30 -7.16 19.08 -5.08
C PRO A 30 -7.01 18.07 -3.93
N ALA A 31 -6.05 18.31 -3.04
CA ALA A 31 -5.66 17.36 -1.99
C ALA A 31 -6.87 16.89 -1.14
N ASP A 32 -7.77 17.81 -0.80
CA ASP A 32 -8.93 17.55 0.07
C ASP A 32 -10.19 17.11 -0.70
N SER A 33 -10.10 16.92 -2.02
CA SER A 33 -11.25 16.55 -2.83
C SER A 33 -11.60 15.07 -2.68
N ALA A 34 -12.90 14.75 -2.76
CA ALA A 34 -13.38 13.37 -2.81
C ALA A 34 -12.77 12.59 -4.00
N ALA A 35 -12.51 13.27 -5.12
CA ALA A 35 -11.82 12.69 -6.26
C ALA A 35 -10.39 12.26 -5.92
N ARG A 36 -9.65 13.08 -5.15
CA ARG A 36 -8.31 12.71 -4.65
C ARG A 36 -8.37 11.55 -3.66
N GLN A 37 -9.34 11.55 -2.74
CA GLN A 37 -9.55 10.44 -1.81
C GLN A 37 -9.88 9.12 -2.56
N CYS A 38 -10.70 9.20 -3.60
CA CYS A 38 -11.00 8.05 -4.46
C CYS A 38 -9.77 7.56 -5.23
N ALA A 39 -8.96 8.47 -5.79
CA ALA A 39 -7.70 8.11 -6.44
C ALA A 39 -6.73 7.42 -5.48
N LEU A 40 -6.63 7.91 -4.23
CA LEU A 40 -5.82 7.28 -3.18
C LEU A 40 -6.34 5.87 -2.80
N ALA A 41 -7.65 5.68 -2.71
CA ALA A 41 -8.22 4.35 -2.46
C ALA A 41 -7.86 3.36 -3.59
N ARG A 42 -7.97 3.79 -4.86
CA ARG A 42 -7.55 2.98 -6.01
C ARG A 42 -6.05 2.70 -6.01
N PHE A 43 -5.25 3.68 -5.60
CA PHE A 43 -3.80 3.54 -5.48
C PHE A 43 -3.41 2.44 -4.50
N VAL A 44 -4.06 2.35 -3.34
CA VAL A 44 -3.78 1.30 -2.36
C VAL A 44 -4.05 -0.11 -2.94
N VAL A 45 -5.12 -0.27 -3.71
CA VAL A 45 -5.43 -1.54 -4.39
C VAL A 45 -4.36 -1.88 -5.43
N ALA A 46 -4.04 -0.94 -6.32
CA ALA A 46 -3.02 -1.12 -7.34
C ALA A 46 -1.62 -1.39 -6.74
N LEU A 47 -1.32 -0.78 -5.59
CA LEU A 47 -0.09 -1.03 -4.84
C LEU A 47 -0.05 -2.46 -4.29
N GLY A 48 -1.17 -2.97 -3.75
CA GLY A 48 -1.28 -4.37 -3.33
C GLY A 48 -0.91 -5.34 -4.45
N ASP A 49 -1.49 -5.13 -5.64
CA ASP A 49 -1.22 -5.96 -6.83
C ASP A 49 0.26 -5.90 -7.25
N ARG A 50 0.89 -4.72 -7.20
CA ARG A 50 2.32 -4.56 -7.52
C ARG A 50 3.22 -5.18 -6.46
N LEU A 51 2.87 -5.05 -5.19
CA LEU A 51 3.61 -5.66 -4.09
C LEU A 51 3.51 -7.18 -4.12
N ALA A 52 2.45 -7.78 -4.65
CA ALA A 52 2.32 -9.24 -4.71
C ALA A 52 3.48 -9.91 -5.51
N LEU A 53 4.16 -9.16 -6.38
CA LEU A 53 5.29 -9.64 -7.19
C LEU A 53 6.60 -9.80 -6.41
N GLY A 54 6.77 -9.13 -5.26
CA GLY A 54 8.03 -9.15 -4.50
C GLY A 54 7.89 -9.09 -2.98
N PHE A 55 6.70 -8.75 -2.48
CA PHE A 55 6.35 -8.54 -1.07
C PHE A 55 4.99 -9.17 -0.75
N PRO A 56 4.84 -10.50 -0.87
CA PRO A 56 3.53 -11.17 -0.79
C PRO A 56 2.81 -10.94 0.55
N HIS A 57 3.54 -10.88 1.66
CA HIS A 57 2.97 -10.60 2.98
C HIS A 57 2.44 -9.16 3.10
N ALA A 58 3.18 -8.19 2.55
CA ALA A 58 2.74 -6.79 2.53
C ALA A 58 1.51 -6.60 1.63
N ALA A 59 1.50 -7.27 0.47
CA ALA A 59 0.36 -7.28 -0.43
C ALA A 59 -0.89 -7.89 0.24
N ALA A 60 -0.74 -9.05 0.89
CA ALA A 60 -1.84 -9.69 1.62
C ALA A 60 -2.42 -8.78 2.71
N ALA A 61 -1.57 -8.05 3.44
CA ALA A 61 -2.02 -7.08 4.44
C ALA A 61 -2.82 -5.93 3.82
N LEU A 62 -2.36 -5.35 2.70
CA LEU A 62 -3.09 -4.29 2.00
C LEU A 62 -4.43 -4.78 1.43
N HIS A 63 -4.45 -5.96 0.80
CA HIS A 63 -5.68 -6.53 0.27
C HIS A 63 -6.70 -6.85 1.37
N ALA A 64 -6.25 -7.38 2.50
CA ALA A 64 -7.13 -7.65 3.62
C ALA A 64 -7.70 -6.37 4.25
N LEU A 65 -6.96 -5.24 4.23
CA LEU A 65 -7.53 -3.93 4.61
C LEU A 65 -8.59 -3.47 3.60
N ALA A 66 -8.31 -3.57 2.30
CA ALA A 66 -9.23 -3.14 1.25
C ALA A 66 -10.51 -4.00 1.21
N ALA A 67 -10.40 -5.29 1.51
CA ALA A 67 -11.51 -6.23 1.56
C ALA A 67 -12.23 -6.26 2.93
N SER A 68 -11.70 -5.55 3.94
CA SER A 68 -12.30 -5.54 5.26
C SER A 68 -13.71 -4.95 5.19
N PRO A 69 -14.73 -5.64 5.75
CA PRO A 69 -16.07 -5.07 5.84
C PRO A 69 -16.03 -3.80 6.69
N ALA A 70 -17.08 -2.97 6.58
CA ALA A 70 -17.23 -1.79 7.42
C ALA A 70 -17.21 -2.20 8.90
N THR A 71 -16.13 -1.86 9.60
CA THR A 71 -15.95 -2.14 11.03
C THR A 71 -16.25 -0.88 11.84
N THR A 72 -16.80 -1.04 13.05
CA THR A 72 -17.04 0.06 14.01
C THR A 72 -15.73 0.62 14.63
N GLY A 73 -14.59 0.44 13.96
CA GLY A 73 -13.24 0.76 14.43
C GLY A 73 -12.21 0.53 13.32
N ASN A 74 -10.91 0.67 13.63
CA ASN A 74 -9.86 0.52 12.62
C ASN A 74 -9.66 -0.97 12.23
N PRO A 75 -9.84 -1.34 10.94
CA PRO A 75 -9.71 -2.73 10.48
C PRO A 75 -8.32 -3.33 10.71
N VAL A 76 -7.27 -2.49 10.90
CA VAL A 76 -5.92 -2.93 11.24
C VAL A 76 -5.88 -3.74 12.55
N HIS A 77 -6.77 -3.49 13.51
CA HIS A 77 -6.81 -4.27 14.76
C HIS A 77 -7.25 -5.71 14.54
N ALA A 78 -8.23 -5.94 13.66
CA ALA A 78 -8.64 -7.28 13.28
C ALA A 78 -7.55 -7.97 12.47
N LEU A 79 -6.93 -7.22 11.54
CA LEU A 79 -5.85 -7.73 10.70
C LEU A 79 -4.63 -8.19 11.50
N ARG A 80 -4.20 -7.40 12.49
CA ARG A 80 -3.06 -7.75 13.35
C ARG A 80 -3.30 -9.10 14.05
N ARG A 81 -4.48 -9.31 14.64
CA ARG A 81 -4.82 -10.59 15.28
C ARG A 81 -4.78 -11.77 14.30
N GLN A 82 -5.21 -11.57 13.05
CA GLN A 82 -5.21 -12.63 12.03
C GLN A 82 -3.79 -12.99 11.55
N PHE A 83 -2.87 -12.02 11.48
CA PHE A 83 -1.47 -12.31 11.17
C PHE A 83 -0.73 -12.95 12.35
N GLU A 84 -1.00 -12.50 13.58
CA GLU A 84 -0.42 -13.10 14.80
C GLU A 84 -0.86 -14.56 15.01
N GLN A 85 -2.02 -14.96 14.50
CA GLN A 85 -2.51 -16.35 14.57
C GLN A 85 -1.99 -17.26 13.44
N GLN A 86 -1.40 -16.70 12.39
CA GLN A 86 -0.88 -17.45 11.24
C GLN A 86 0.65 -17.58 11.25
N GLN A 87 1.32 -17.06 12.29
CA GLN A 87 2.76 -17.25 12.57
C GLN A 87 2.94 -18.27 13.69
#